data_AF-A0A6P3QR16-F1
#
_entry.id   AF-A0A6P3QR16-F1
#
_cell.length_a   1.000
_cell.length_b   1.000
_cell.length_c   1.000
_cell.angle_alpha   90.00
_cell.angle_beta   90.00
_cell.angle_gamma   90.00
#
_symmetry.space_group_name_H-M   'P 1'
#
loop_
_entity.id
_entity.type
_entity.pdbx_description
1 polymer ?
#
loop_
_entity_poly.entity_id
_entity_poly.type
_entity_poly.pdbx_seq_one_letter_code
_entity_poly.pdbx_strand_id
1 'polypeptide(L)'
;MYPNPLMYCTCWDPWNLGPRKLIKTPQPPRKSFTGKPQLTPLPPASKKQNFVQPTTKPVVSPKVKIQLGKQEESNQLPYEVINVSPGYRLIRNREQISVTLGDEMFNRKKHLKSEMMDKIKIPRTDIINDLEEQISELTVIIEQMNRDHKSAEKLLSDEMDLRRAEMQQNFENKNRELKEAHAAELTELKNNYKAVLEAEKLASQEKLEEMEKEYKYLKTMFYMYQDSIYDEMEDKWSRKKAEWEKDEQLEREKILLQQKRKMTKKFELESEEEKKKINDSYSAIFENFNREKEELLKQHEKDTLQLEELKKTKEVIEEELHAQAVILESLNTTLYQTQMELQREKTMVGNLEKMLQTKIAESEEKFKYTIQLLTEENIHLRQKIIAKNEEIYEERSGRSTSITIYEDDYDTLEDSSNKRQEL
;
A
#
# COMPACT_ATOMS: atom_id res chain seq x y z
N MET A 1 -34.21 34.87 6.06
CA MET A 1 -32.93 34.21 6.36
C MET A 1 -32.04 34.31 5.13
N TYR A 2 -30.76 34.65 5.29
CA TYR A 2 -29.74 34.68 4.24
C TYR A 2 -28.37 34.49 4.89
N PRO A 3 -27.53 33.57 4.39
CA PRO A 3 -26.08 33.69 4.48
C PRO A 3 -25.45 33.83 3.08
N ASN A 4 -24.46 34.71 2.96
CA ASN A 4 -23.65 34.90 1.75
C ASN A 4 -22.47 33.90 1.74
N PRO A 5 -21.82 33.58 0.61
CA PRO A 5 -20.73 32.61 0.57
C PRO A 5 -19.41 33.14 1.16
N LEU A 6 -18.54 32.22 1.53
CA LEU A 6 -17.30 32.47 2.26
C LEU A 6 -16.18 33.02 1.35
N MET A 7 -15.65 34.20 1.69
CA MET A 7 -14.35 34.66 1.22
C MET A 7 -13.30 34.34 2.29
N TYR A 8 -12.53 33.25 2.11
CA TYR A 8 -11.43 32.91 3.03
C TYR A 8 -10.10 33.56 2.60
N CYS A 9 -9.40 34.14 3.57
CA CYS A 9 -8.17 34.91 3.34
C CYS A 9 -6.91 34.02 3.42
N THR A 10 -5.98 34.19 2.48
CA THR A 10 -4.81 33.32 2.29
C THR A 10 -3.59 33.75 3.11
N CYS A 11 -3.76 34.07 4.40
CA CYS A 11 -2.65 34.61 5.22
C CYS A 11 -2.62 34.13 6.69
N TRP A 12 -3.24 33.00 7.04
CA TRP A 12 -3.12 32.37 8.36
C TRP A 12 -2.70 30.90 8.23
N ASP A 13 -1.52 30.58 8.75
CA ASP A 13 -1.00 29.22 8.96
C ASP A 13 -0.59 29.09 10.44
N PRO A 14 -1.22 28.21 11.25
CA PRO A 14 -0.99 28.15 12.69
C PRO A 14 0.38 27.62 13.14
N TRP A 15 1.21 27.05 12.26
CA TRP A 15 2.28 26.13 12.68
C TRP A 15 3.75 26.63 12.56
N ASN A 16 3.96 27.95 12.50
CA ASN A 16 5.31 28.54 12.41
C ASN A 16 5.91 28.97 13.77
N LEU A 17 6.50 28.03 14.53
CA LEU A 17 7.45 28.33 15.63
C LEU A 17 8.61 27.30 15.70
N GLY A 18 9.79 27.66 15.21
CA GLY A 18 11.00 26.83 15.32
C GLY A 18 12.23 27.44 14.61
N PRO A 19 13.21 28.03 15.32
CA PRO A 19 14.26 28.84 14.68
C PRO A 19 15.58 28.09 14.43
N ARG A 20 16.12 28.15 13.19
CA ARG A 20 17.59 28.09 12.92
C ARG A 20 18.04 28.55 11.51
N LYS A 21 18.81 29.64 11.52
CA LYS A 21 20.02 29.92 10.71
C LYS A 21 19.98 29.92 9.16
N LEU A 22 19.92 31.13 8.62
CA LEU A 22 20.77 31.69 7.54
C LEU A 22 21.62 30.71 6.69
N ILE A 23 21.23 30.51 5.41
CA ILE A 23 22.14 30.17 4.29
C ILE A 23 21.79 31.08 3.09
N LYS A 24 22.78 31.32 2.22
CA LYS A 24 22.78 32.38 1.17
C LYS A 24 22.00 32.01 -0.09
N THR A 25 21.48 33.03 -0.78
CA THR A 25 20.95 32.96 -2.15
C THR A 25 22.04 32.83 -3.22
N PRO A 26 21.74 32.10 -4.32
CA PRO A 26 22.24 32.39 -5.66
C PRO A 26 21.15 33.02 -6.55
N GLN A 27 21.53 33.64 -7.67
CA GLN A 27 20.60 34.23 -8.65
C GLN A 27 19.98 33.17 -9.58
N PRO A 28 18.76 33.41 -10.12
CA PRO A 28 18.23 32.64 -11.24
C PRO A 28 18.86 33.07 -12.59
N PRO A 29 19.11 32.14 -13.53
CA PRO A 29 19.52 32.47 -14.89
C PRO A 29 18.37 33.05 -15.73
N ARG A 30 18.71 33.54 -16.94
CA ARG A 30 17.83 34.38 -17.77
C ARG A 30 16.75 33.60 -18.54
N LYS A 31 15.66 34.31 -18.88
CA LYS A 31 14.77 34.02 -20.02
C LYS A 31 15.62 33.91 -21.31
N SER A 32 15.24 33.20 -22.38
CA SER A 32 13.91 33.01 -22.94
C SER A 32 13.84 31.82 -23.92
N PHE A 33 12.66 31.22 -24.10
CA PHE A 33 12.40 30.22 -25.15
C PHE A 33 12.40 30.85 -26.55
N THR A 34 12.99 30.17 -27.53
CA THR A 34 12.94 30.55 -28.95
C THR A 34 11.96 29.65 -29.68
N GLY A 35 10.71 30.10 -29.86
CA GLY A 35 9.66 29.33 -30.55
C GLY A 35 8.64 30.26 -31.21
N LYS A 36 8.54 30.20 -32.54
CA LYS A 36 7.58 31.00 -33.33
C LYS A 36 6.30 30.20 -33.58
N PRO A 37 5.11 30.78 -33.37
CA PRO A 37 3.94 30.49 -34.20
C PRO A 37 3.90 31.44 -35.41
N GLN A 38 3.55 30.92 -36.59
CA GLN A 38 3.15 31.77 -37.72
C GLN A 38 1.68 32.15 -37.57
N LEU A 39 1.33 33.41 -37.76
CA LEU A 39 -0.05 33.87 -37.99
C LEU A 39 -0.06 34.88 -39.14
N THR A 40 -0.78 34.54 -40.21
CA THR A 40 -0.93 35.38 -41.40
C THR A 40 -2.05 36.40 -41.18
N PRO A 41 -1.85 37.71 -41.41
CA PRO A 41 -2.92 38.69 -41.29
C PRO A 41 -3.89 38.59 -42.48
N LEU A 42 -5.19 38.55 -42.21
CA LEU A 42 -6.25 38.82 -43.19
C LEU A 42 -6.84 40.22 -42.95
N PRO A 43 -7.18 40.98 -44.01
CA PRO A 43 -7.65 42.37 -43.88
C PRO A 43 -9.09 42.46 -43.36
N PRO A 44 -9.48 43.61 -42.75
CA PRO A 44 -10.79 43.77 -42.14
C PRO A 44 -11.94 43.86 -43.16
N ALA A 45 -13.03 43.14 -42.88
CA ALA A 45 -14.22 43.15 -43.73
C ALA A 45 -15.00 44.48 -43.66
N SER A 46 -15.36 45.04 -44.81
CA SER A 46 -16.14 46.28 -44.91
C SER A 46 -17.58 46.09 -44.43
N LYS A 47 -18.13 47.05 -43.68
CA LYS A 47 -19.58 47.13 -43.44
C LYS A 47 -20.33 47.25 -44.77
N LYS A 48 -21.15 46.25 -45.08
CA LYS A 48 -22.22 46.34 -46.09
C LYS A 48 -23.54 45.90 -45.45
N GLN A 49 -24.46 46.84 -45.27
CA GLN A 49 -25.86 46.50 -45.08
C GLN A 49 -26.40 46.03 -46.44
N ASN A 50 -27.09 44.89 -46.44
CA ASN A 50 -27.98 44.46 -47.52
C ASN A 50 -29.02 43.51 -46.92
N PHE A 51 -30.24 43.99 -46.75
CA PHE A 51 -31.40 43.11 -46.61
C PHE A 51 -31.72 42.53 -47.99
N VAL A 52 -32.13 41.25 -48.04
CA VAL A 52 -32.70 40.63 -49.25
C VAL A 52 -34.11 40.15 -48.94
N GLN A 53 -35.00 40.28 -49.92
CA GLN A 53 -36.44 40.22 -49.80
C GLN A 53 -36.99 38.78 -49.78
N PRO A 54 -38.21 38.55 -49.27
CA PRO A 54 -39.10 37.53 -49.82
C PRO A 54 -39.59 37.96 -51.22
N THR A 55 -39.80 37.02 -52.15
CA THR A 55 -40.23 37.31 -53.54
C THR A 55 -41.38 36.42 -53.98
N THR A 56 -42.50 37.01 -54.41
CA THR A 56 -43.47 36.36 -55.33
C THR A 56 -44.29 37.38 -56.16
N LYS A 57 -44.85 36.88 -57.27
CA LYS A 57 -45.54 37.58 -58.39
C LYS A 57 -47.07 37.65 -58.16
N PRO A 58 -47.95 38.31 -58.99
CA PRO A 58 -47.87 38.71 -60.42
C PRO A 58 -48.17 40.22 -60.70
N VAL A 59 -48.04 40.86 -61.87
CA VAL A 59 -48.37 40.57 -63.30
C VAL A 59 -49.90 40.49 -63.50
N VAL A 60 -50.63 41.31 -64.29
CA VAL A 60 -50.43 41.98 -65.60
C VAL A 60 -50.91 43.46 -65.57
N SER A 61 -50.59 44.29 -66.59
CA SER A 61 -51.15 45.64 -66.83
C SER A 61 -51.87 45.74 -68.19
N PRO A 62 -52.77 46.72 -68.41
CA PRO A 62 -52.32 47.89 -69.18
C PRO A 62 -52.99 49.25 -68.87
N LYS A 63 -52.20 50.33 -69.05
CA LYS A 63 -52.45 51.62 -69.76
C LYS A 63 -53.89 52.20 -69.78
N VAL A 64 -54.08 53.52 -69.64
CA VAL A 64 -53.59 54.57 -70.57
C VAL A 64 -53.22 55.89 -69.86
N LYS A 65 -52.30 56.66 -70.46
CA LYS A 65 -51.87 58.01 -70.02
C LYS A 65 -52.91 59.09 -70.37
N ILE A 66 -52.86 60.23 -69.67
CA ILE A 66 -52.70 61.55 -70.29
C ILE A 66 -51.96 62.47 -69.31
N GLN A 67 -51.02 63.27 -69.82
CA GLN A 67 -50.44 64.42 -69.14
C GLN A 67 -51.00 65.67 -69.83
N LEU A 68 -51.22 66.76 -69.09
CA LEU A 68 -51.23 68.09 -69.70
C LEU A 68 -50.71 69.13 -68.71
N GLY A 69 -49.62 69.81 -69.08
CA GLY A 69 -49.08 70.94 -68.34
C GLY A 69 -49.74 72.25 -68.79
N LYS A 70 -49.56 73.31 -67.99
CA LYS A 70 -49.86 74.69 -68.43
C LYS A 70 -48.67 75.23 -69.23
N GLN A 71 -48.94 75.90 -70.34
CA GLN A 71 -48.29 77.17 -70.67
C GLN A 71 -49.23 78.00 -71.56
N GLU A 72 -49.17 79.32 -71.43
CA GLU A 72 -49.90 80.28 -72.25
C GLU A 72 -49.08 80.64 -73.49
N GLU A 73 -49.70 80.87 -74.65
CA GLU A 73 -49.19 81.86 -75.60
C GLU A 73 -50.22 82.33 -76.65
N SER A 74 -50.10 83.61 -77.00
CA SER A 74 -50.58 84.29 -78.23
C SER A 74 -52.09 84.42 -78.53
N ASN A 75 -52.43 85.62 -79.01
CA ASN A 75 -53.77 86.12 -79.32
C ASN A 75 -54.35 85.66 -80.67
N GLN A 76 -55.66 85.94 -80.83
CA GLN A 76 -56.47 86.10 -82.06
C GLN A 76 -57.17 84.88 -82.69
N LEU A 77 -58.39 85.21 -83.18
CA LEU A 77 -59.36 84.41 -83.94
C LEU A 77 -60.17 83.33 -83.16
N PRO A 78 -61.43 83.02 -83.58
CA PRO A 78 -62.36 83.78 -84.44
C PRO A 78 -63.65 84.22 -83.69
N TYR A 79 -64.32 85.26 -84.17
CA TYR A 79 -65.70 85.59 -83.73
C TYR A 79 -66.68 84.60 -84.39
N GLU A 80 -67.43 83.83 -83.60
CA GLU A 80 -68.46 82.93 -84.12
C GLU A 80 -69.80 83.68 -84.26
N VAL A 81 -70.23 83.89 -85.51
CA VAL A 81 -71.45 84.62 -85.88
C VAL A 81 -72.46 83.63 -86.47
N ILE A 82 -73.51 83.34 -85.70
CA ILE A 82 -74.51 82.33 -86.01
C ILE A 82 -75.80 83.02 -86.45
N ASN A 83 -76.26 82.73 -87.67
CA ASN A 83 -77.61 83.09 -88.12
C ASN A 83 -78.60 82.08 -87.51
N VAL A 84 -79.36 82.49 -86.50
CA VAL A 84 -80.32 81.61 -85.81
C VAL A 84 -81.64 81.56 -86.58
N SER A 85 -82.06 82.70 -87.13
CA SER A 85 -83.26 82.87 -87.97
C SER A 85 -83.12 84.14 -88.83
N PRO A 86 -83.91 84.30 -89.91
CA PRO A 86 -83.89 85.52 -90.71
C PRO A 86 -84.13 86.77 -89.85
N GLY A 87 -83.25 87.76 -89.97
CA GLY A 87 -83.30 88.99 -89.16
C GLY A 87 -82.70 88.88 -87.75
N TYR A 88 -82.13 87.74 -87.33
CA TYR A 88 -81.49 87.60 -86.01
C TYR A 88 -80.07 87.03 -86.11
N ARG A 89 -79.08 87.82 -85.67
CA ARG A 89 -77.66 87.44 -85.64
C ARG A 89 -77.18 87.24 -84.21
N LEU A 90 -76.83 86.00 -83.87
CA LEU A 90 -76.22 85.62 -82.60
C LEU A 90 -74.70 85.75 -82.72
N ILE A 91 -74.08 86.52 -81.84
CA ILE A 91 -72.63 86.65 -81.74
C ILE A 91 -72.21 86.04 -80.40
N ARG A 92 -71.42 84.98 -80.45
CA ARG A 92 -71.04 84.18 -79.28
C ARG A 92 -69.54 84.25 -79.01
N ASN A 93 -69.18 84.85 -77.88
CA ASN A 93 -67.85 84.75 -77.29
C ASN A 93 -67.91 83.87 -76.03
N ARG A 94 -66.73 83.52 -75.49
CA ARG A 94 -66.61 82.63 -74.32
C ARG A 94 -67.16 83.22 -73.01
N GLU A 95 -67.26 84.56 -72.96
CA GLU A 95 -67.63 85.35 -71.77
C GLU A 95 -68.93 86.15 -71.96
N GLN A 96 -69.42 86.27 -73.20
CA GLN A 96 -70.62 87.06 -73.51
C GLN A 96 -71.36 86.51 -74.73
N ILE A 97 -72.69 86.50 -74.65
CA ILE A 97 -73.60 86.14 -75.73
C ILE A 97 -74.43 87.39 -76.04
N SER A 98 -74.47 87.81 -77.31
CA SER A 98 -75.31 88.92 -77.75
C SER A 98 -76.14 88.52 -78.97
N VAL A 99 -77.40 88.96 -78.99
CA VAL A 99 -78.31 88.80 -80.12
C VAL A 99 -78.57 90.18 -80.69
N THR A 100 -78.23 90.39 -81.96
CA THR A 100 -78.50 91.61 -82.69
C THR A 100 -79.65 91.38 -83.66
N LEU A 101 -80.65 92.27 -83.59
CA LEU A 101 -81.73 92.33 -84.57
C LEU A 101 -81.18 93.00 -85.84
N GLY A 102 -81.41 92.36 -86.99
CA GLY A 102 -80.96 92.85 -88.29
C GLY A 102 -81.80 94.03 -88.79
N ASP A 103 -81.13 95.01 -89.40
CA ASP A 103 -81.74 96.24 -89.94
C ASP A 103 -82.73 95.94 -91.09
N GLU A 104 -82.68 94.72 -91.65
CA GLU A 104 -83.67 94.21 -92.60
C GLU A 104 -85.11 94.29 -92.04
N MET A 105 -85.28 94.14 -90.71
CA MET A 105 -86.58 94.14 -90.02
C MET A 105 -87.29 95.51 -90.00
N PHE A 106 -86.58 96.61 -90.26
CA PHE A 106 -87.15 97.97 -90.26
C PHE A 106 -87.49 98.53 -91.65
N ASN A 107 -87.28 97.76 -92.72
CA ASN A 107 -87.54 98.16 -94.11
C ASN A 107 -89.05 98.20 -94.46
N ARG A 108 -89.75 99.25 -93.98
CA ARG A 108 -91.19 99.50 -94.21
C ARG A 108 -91.52 99.83 -95.67
N LYS A 109 -91.56 98.81 -96.55
CA LYS A 109 -92.16 98.91 -97.89
C LYS A 109 -93.68 99.05 -97.76
N LYS A 110 -94.22 100.24 -98.03
CA LYS A 110 -95.66 100.45 -98.22
C LYS A 110 -96.11 99.81 -99.54
N HIS A 111 -97.19 99.04 -99.52
CA HIS A 111 -98.00 98.79 -100.70
C HIS A 111 -99.48 98.99 -100.35
N LEU A 112 -100.16 99.88 -101.07
CA LEU A 112 -101.62 99.92 -101.09
C LEU A 112 -102.09 99.11 -102.29
N LYS A 113 -103.07 98.23 -102.08
CA LYS A 113 -104.40 98.37 -102.69
C LYS A 113 -105.39 97.40 -102.04
N SER A 114 -106.66 97.77 -102.11
CA SER A 114 -107.84 96.97 -101.78
C SER A 114 -108.65 96.79 -103.06
N GLU A 115 -109.32 95.66 -103.24
CA GLU A 115 -110.43 95.56 -104.19
C GLU A 115 -111.47 94.51 -103.73
N MET A 116 -112.75 94.90 -103.83
CA MET A 116 -114.03 94.15 -103.86
C MET A 116 -114.11 92.70 -103.29
N MET A 117 -114.96 92.44 -102.28
CA MET A 117 -116.44 92.39 -102.31
C MET A 117 -117.05 91.24 -103.12
N ASP A 118 -117.93 90.46 -102.47
CA ASP A 118 -119.27 90.23 -102.99
C ASP A 118 -120.32 90.20 -101.86
N LYS A 119 -121.61 90.28 -102.19
CA LYS A 119 -122.71 90.64 -101.28
C LYS A 119 -123.70 89.50 -101.04
N ILE A 120 -123.52 88.78 -99.93
CA ILE A 120 -124.59 87.93 -99.37
C ILE A 120 -125.02 88.52 -98.02
N LYS A 121 -126.30 88.92 -97.92
CA LYS A 121 -126.87 89.53 -96.71
C LYS A 121 -127.28 88.47 -95.68
N ILE A 122 -126.30 87.84 -95.05
CA ILE A 122 -126.51 87.14 -93.77
C ILE A 122 -126.68 88.21 -92.68
N PRO A 123 -127.67 88.13 -91.77
CA PRO A 123 -127.84 89.15 -90.74
C PRO A 123 -126.66 89.12 -89.76
N ARG A 124 -126.28 90.30 -89.27
CA ARG A 124 -125.07 90.52 -88.46
C ARG A 124 -125.05 89.70 -87.16
N THR A 125 -126.23 89.31 -86.67
CA THR A 125 -126.41 88.50 -85.46
C THR A 125 -125.83 87.09 -85.62
N ASP A 126 -126.09 86.42 -86.75
CA ASP A 126 -125.73 85.01 -86.93
C ASP A 126 -124.21 84.83 -86.94
N ILE A 127 -123.50 85.78 -87.55
CA ILE A 127 -122.02 85.82 -87.57
C ILE A 127 -121.44 86.12 -86.18
N ILE A 128 -122.14 86.90 -85.34
CA ILE A 128 -121.72 87.14 -83.96
C ILE A 128 -121.94 85.88 -83.13
N ASN A 129 -123.10 85.22 -83.25
CA ASN A 129 -123.39 83.97 -82.56
C ASN A 129 -122.40 82.86 -82.92
N ASP A 130 -122.08 82.67 -84.20
CA ASP A 130 -121.08 81.70 -84.69
C ASP A 130 -119.68 81.98 -84.10
N LEU A 131 -119.28 83.26 -84.02
CA LEU A 131 -118.01 83.64 -83.38
C LEU A 131 -118.05 83.47 -81.85
N GLU A 132 -119.18 83.73 -81.18
CA GLU A 132 -119.35 83.51 -79.73
C GLU A 132 -119.39 82.01 -79.39
N GLU A 133 -119.96 81.17 -80.25
CA GLU A 133 -119.96 79.71 -80.15
C GLU A 133 -118.55 79.15 -80.37
N GLN A 134 -117.85 79.56 -81.44
CA GLN A 134 -116.45 79.19 -81.68
C GLN A 134 -115.52 79.65 -80.54
N ILE A 135 -115.71 80.85 -79.99
CA ILE A 135 -114.95 81.32 -78.81
C ILE A 135 -115.28 80.47 -77.59
N SER A 136 -116.53 80.02 -77.42
CA SER A 136 -116.94 79.15 -76.32
C SER A 136 -116.33 77.75 -76.44
N GLU A 137 -116.40 77.12 -77.62
CA GLU A 137 -115.75 75.83 -77.91
C GLU A 137 -114.23 75.91 -77.72
N LEU A 138 -113.57 76.93 -78.28
CA LEU A 138 -112.13 77.15 -78.10
C LEU A 138 -111.78 77.38 -76.63
N THR A 139 -112.63 78.07 -75.86
CA THR A 139 -112.42 78.24 -74.41
C THR A 139 -112.53 76.91 -73.67
N VAL A 140 -113.53 76.08 -73.97
CA VAL A 140 -113.69 74.73 -73.39
C VAL A 140 -112.51 73.82 -73.75
N ILE A 141 -112.02 73.88 -75.00
CA ILE A 141 -110.84 73.14 -75.45
C ILE A 141 -109.58 73.62 -74.71
N ILE A 142 -109.36 74.94 -74.60
CA ILE A 142 -108.22 75.52 -73.89
C ILE A 142 -108.28 75.19 -72.39
N GLU A 143 -109.44 75.25 -71.75
CA GLU A 143 -109.61 74.83 -70.36
C GLU A 143 -109.32 73.33 -70.18
N GLN A 144 -109.80 72.49 -71.09
CA GLN A 144 -109.56 71.05 -71.04
C GLN A 144 -108.07 70.73 -71.24
N MET A 145 -107.42 71.33 -72.23
CA MET A 145 -105.96 71.22 -72.41
C MET A 145 -105.19 71.72 -71.18
N ASN A 146 -105.65 72.78 -70.50
CA ASN A 146 -105.05 73.25 -69.25
C ASN A 146 -105.28 72.29 -68.07
N ARG A 147 -106.41 71.59 -68.00
CA ARG A 147 -106.67 70.52 -67.01
C ARG A 147 -105.77 69.31 -67.28
N ASP A 148 -105.71 68.86 -68.52
CA ASP A 148 -104.93 67.69 -68.92
C ASP A 148 -103.42 67.94 -68.83
N HIS A 149 -102.95 69.14 -69.15
CA HIS A 149 -101.55 69.54 -68.96
C HIS A 149 -101.15 69.51 -67.48
N LYS A 150 -101.96 70.09 -66.59
CA LYS A 150 -101.73 70.03 -65.13
C LYS A 150 -101.80 68.61 -64.56
N SER A 151 -102.69 67.78 -65.12
CA SER A 151 -102.78 66.36 -64.77
C SER A 151 -101.51 65.60 -65.17
N ALA A 152 -101.02 65.81 -66.40
CA ALA A 152 -99.79 65.21 -66.90
C ALA A 152 -98.53 65.73 -66.18
N GLU A 153 -98.47 67.04 -65.89
CA GLU A 153 -97.41 67.66 -65.07
C GLU A 153 -97.37 67.05 -63.68
N LYS A 154 -98.53 66.88 -63.03
CA LYS A 154 -98.61 66.23 -61.71
C LYS A 154 -98.20 64.75 -61.77
N LEU A 155 -98.70 63.98 -62.73
CA LEU A 155 -98.33 62.56 -62.89
C LEU A 155 -96.83 62.40 -63.15
N LEU A 156 -96.23 63.29 -63.93
CA LEU A 156 -94.79 63.32 -64.16
C LEU A 156 -94.02 63.70 -62.88
N SER A 157 -94.53 64.62 -62.07
CA SER A 157 -93.94 64.95 -60.75
C SER A 157 -94.03 63.76 -59.78
N ASP A 158 -95.21 63.13 -59.67
CA ASP A 158 -95.45 61.97 -58.82
C ASP A 158 -94.53 60.78 -59.23
N GLU A 159 -94.32 60.55 -60.54
CA GLU A 159 -93.37 59.55 -61.05
C GLU A 159 -91.89 59.93 -60.81
N MET A 160 -91.52 61.20 -61.00
CA MET A 160 -90.15 61.67 -60.76
C MET A 160 -89.78 61.65 -59.27
N ASP A 161 -90.76 61.83 -58.38
CA ASP A 161 -90.59 61.66 -56.93
C ASP A 161 -90.47 60.19 -56.53
N LEU A 162 -91.27 59.29 -57.14
CA LEU A 162 -91.13 57.83 -56.99
C LEU A 162 -89.73 57.37 -57.41
N ARG A 163 -89.29 57.73 -58.63
CA ARG A 163 -87.95 57.40 -59.15
C ARG A 163 -86.83 57.93 -58.25
N ARG A 164 -87.02 59.09 -57.61
CA ARG A 164 -86.06 59.65 -56.65
C ARG A 164 -86.00 58.83 -55.36
N ALA A 165 -87.16 58.41 -54.83
CA ALA A 165 -87.25 57.56 -53.65
C ALA A 165 -86.63 56.17 -53.89
N GLU A 166 -86.93 55.54 -55.04
CA GLU A 166 -86.32 54.26 -55.45
C GLU A 166 -84.80 54.37 -55.59
N MET A 167 -84.30 55.43 -56.25
CA MET A 167 -82.86 55.65 -56.41
C MET A 167 -82.15 55.88 -55.06
N GLN A 168 -82.77 56.64 -54.17
CA GLN A 168 -82.27 56.87 -52.81
C GLN A 168 -82.23 55.56 -52.01
N GLN A 169 -83.32 54.78 -52.00
CA GLN A 169 -83.38 53.50 -51.29
C GLN A 169 -82.37 52.48 -51.85
N ASN A 170 -82.18 52.45 -53.16
CA ASN A 170 -81.20 51.61 -53.86
C ASN A 170 -79.76 51.98 -53.46
N PHE A 171 -79.45 53.29 -53.38
CA PHE A 171 -78.17 53.78 -52.86
C PHE A 171 -77.96 53.43 -51.38
N GLU A 172 -78.98 53.63 -50.54
CA GLU A 172 -78.92 53.30 -49.11
C GLU A 172 -78.74 51.80 -48.83
N ASN A 173 -79.43 50.93 -49.58
CA ASN A 173 -79.27 49.48 -49.48
C ASN A 173 -77.85 49.05 -49.90
N LYS A 174 -77.34 49.51 -51.06
CA LYS A 174 -75.96 49.23 -51.49
C LYS A 174 -74.90 49.75 -50.51
N ASN A 175 -75.14 50.92 -49.92
CA ASN A 175 -74.27 51.50 -48.89
C ASN A 175 -74.32 50.70 -47.57
N ARG A 176 -75.43 50.02 -47.27
CA ARG A 176 -75.55 49.08 -46.14
C ARG A 176 -74.82 47.77 -46.45
N GLU A 177 -75.13 47.13 -47.58
CA GLU A 177 -74.52 45.89 -48.07
C GLU A 177 -72.98 46.01 -48.12
N LEU A 178 -72.45 47.11 -48.67
CA LEU A 178 -71.01 47.36 -48.75
C LEU A 178 -70.34 47.49 -47.37
N LYS A 179 -71.03 48.10 -46.40
CA LYS A 179 -70.53 48.23 -45.02
C LYS A 179 -70.58 46.90 -44.27
N GLU A 180 -71.63 46.11 -44.48
CA GLU A 180 -71.78 44.77 -43.89
C GLU A 180 -70.74 43.80 -44.47
N ALA A 181 -70.51 43.81 -45.79
CA ALA A 181 -69.46 43.05 -46.45
C ALA A 181 -68.06 43.43 -45.94
N HIS A 182 -67.72 44.72 -45.92
CA HIS A 182 -66.43 45.19 -45.42
C HIS A 182 -66.24 44.89 -43.91
N ALA A 183 -67.31 44.94 -43.11
CA ALA A 183 -67.25 44.51 -41.72
C ALA A 183 -67.01 43.00 -41.59
N ALA A 184 -67.66 42.18 -42.42
CA ALA A 184 -67.43 40.74 -42.49
C ALA A 184 -65.98 40.43 -42.87
N GLU A 185 -65.46 41.00 -43.97
CA GLU A 185 -64.06 40.88 -44.42
C GLU A 185 -63.05 41.26 -43.32
N LEU A 186 -63.27 42.37 -42.62
CA LEU A 186 -62.41 42.78 -41.49
C LEU A 186 -62.47 41.78 -40.32
N THR A 187 -63.63 41.22 -40.01
CA THR A 187 -63.73 40.20 -38.95
C THR A 187 -63.11 38.86 -39.36
N GLU A 188 -63.28 38.44 -40.62
CA GLU A 188 -62.65 37.23 -41.15
C GLU A 188 -61.13 37.37 -41.17
N LEU A 189 -60.61 38.47 -41.73
CA LEU A 189 -59.18 38.76 -41.77
C LEU A 189 -58.57 38.82 -40.36
N LYS A 190 -59.26 39.43 -39.39
CA LYS A 190 -58.85 39.45 -37.97
C LYS A 190 -58.84 38.06 -37.35
N ASN A 191 -59.83 37.22 -37.66
CA ASN A 191 -59.89 35.84 -37.18
C ASN A 191 -58.79 34.97 -37.82
N ASN A 192 -58.52 35.14 -39.11
CA ASN A 192 -57.46 34.46 -39.84
C ASN A 192 -56.07 34.84 -39.29
N TYR A 193 -55.79 36.12 -39.06
CA TYR A 193 -54.54 36.55 -38.39
C TYR A 193 -54.42 35.97 -36.97
N LYS A 194 -55.51 35.92 -36.20
CA LYS A 194 -55.50 35.30 -34.87
C LYS A 194 -55.21 33.79 -34.95
N ALA A 195 -55.84 33.07 -35.88
CA ALA A 195 -55.64 31.64 -36.07
C ALA A 195 -54.19 31.30 -36.47
N VAL A 196 -53.61 32.07 -37.40
CA VAL A 196 -52.19 31.93 -37.80
C VAL A 196 -51.27 32.23 -36.61
N LEU A 197 -51.53 33.28 -35.83
CA LEU A 197 -50.71 33.63 -34.67
C LEU A 197 -50.74 32.56 -33.57
N GLU A 198 -51.89 31.97 -33.26
CA GLU A 198 -51.94 30.86 -32.29
C GLU A 198 -51.30 29.58 -32.84
N ALA A 199 -51.40 29.30 -34.15
CA ALA A 199 -50.70 28.18 -34.77
C ALA A 199 -49.16 28.36 -34.75
N GLU A 200 -48.65 29.56 -35.05
CA GLU A 200 -47.23 29.88 -35.00
C GLU A 200 -46.67 29.82 -33.57
N LYS A 201 -47.44 30.26 -32.57
CA LYS A 201 -47.11 30.08 -31.15
C LYS A 201 -47.02 28.60 -30.77
N LEU A 202 -47.99 27.77 -31.19
CA LEU A 202 -48.01 26.34 -30.88
C LEU A 202 -46.81 25.62 -31.51
N ALA A 203 -46.51 25.88 -32.78
CA ALA A 203 -45.32 25.32 -33.45
C ALA A 203 -44.00 25.79 -32.80
N SER A 204 -43.96 27.04 -32.32
CA SER A 204 -42.79 27.57 -31.58
C SER A 204 -42.64 26.93 -30.20
N GLN A 205 -43.75 26.66 -29.51
CA GLN A 205 -43.80 25.99 -28.21
C GLN A 205 -43.38 24.51 -28.33
N GLU A 206 -43.93 23.79 -29.31
CA GLU A 206 -43.56 22.39 -29.62
C GLU A 206 -42.07 22.26 -29.89
N LYS A 207 -41.51 23.16 -30.71
CA LYS A 207 -40.07 23.21 -30.99
C LYS A 207 -39.23 23.55 -29.75
N LEU A 208 -39.71 24.40 -28.85
CA LEU A 208 -39.03 24.67 -27.57
C LEU A 208 -38.96 23.41 -26.71
N GLU A 209 -40.07 22.67 -26.62
CA GLU A 209 -40.14 21.40 -25.89
C GLU A 209 -39.30 20.29 -26.54
N GLU A 210 -39.16 20.26 -27.86
CA GLU A 210 -38.21 19.39 -28.57
C GLU A 210 -36.75 19.72 -28.19
N MET A 211 -36.34 20.98 -28.32
CA MET A 211 -35.00 21.44 -27.91
C MET A 211 -34.73 21.18 -26.42
N GLU A 212 -35.74 21.26 -25.55
CA GLU A 212 -35.59 20.94 -24.12
C GLU A 212 -35.38 19.44 -23.88
N LYS A 213 -36.02 18.56 -24.66
CA LYS A 213 -35.79 17.10 -24.65
C LYS A 213 -34.39 16.76 -25.14
N GLU A 214 -33.92 17.37 -26.23
CA GLU A 214 -32.55 17.23 -26.72
C GLU A 214 -31.52 17.69 -25.69
N TYR A 215 -31.73 18.86 -25.08
CA TYR A 215 -30.85 19.38 -24.02
C TYR A 215 -30.79 18.45 -22.81
N LYS A 216 -31.95 17.91 -22.36
CA LYS A 216 -32.02 16.91 -21.28
C LYS A 216 -31.25 15.64 -21.65
N TYR A 217 -31.42 15.12 -22.86
CA TYR A 217 -30.69 13.94 -23.36
C TYR A 217 -29.17 14.18 -23.39
N LEU A 218 -28.71 15.29 -23.99
CA LEU A 218 -27.31 15.64 -24.08
C LEU A 218 -26.67 15.86 -22.69
N LYS A 219 -27.42 16.47 -21.76
CA LYS A 219 -27.00 16.64 -20.36
C LYS A 219 -26.83 15.30 -19.64
N THR A 220 -27.75 14.36 -19.82
CA THR A 220 -27.62 13.00 -19.28
C THR A 220 -26.42 12.27 -19.90
N MET A 221 -26.24 12.35 -21.22
CA MET A 221 -25.11 11.74 -21.92
C MET A 221 -23.76 12.32 -21.47
N PHE A 222 -23.70 13.62 -21.20
CA PHE A 222 -22.52 14.28 -20.64
C PHE A 222 -22.18 13.74 -19.24
N TYR A 223 -23.17 13.57 -18.35
CA TYR A 223 -22.92 12.96 -17.04
C TYR A 223 -22.48 11.50 -17.16
N MET A 224 -23.13 10.69 -18.01
CA MET A 224 -22.67 9.30 -18.24
C MET A 224 -21.23 9.22 -18.74
N TYR A 225 -20.79 10.14 -19.61
CA TYR A 225 -19.41 10.24 -20.06
C TYR A 225 -18.46 10.71 -18.95
N GLN A 226 -18.88 11.70 -18.16
CA GLN A 226 -18.13 12.20 -17.00
C GLN A 226 -17.91 11.08 -15.96
N ASP A 227 -18.97 10.38 -15.58
CA ASP A 227 -18.95 9.30 -14.60
C ASP A 227 -18.10 8.12 -15.13
N SER A 228 -18.24 7.77 -16.42
CA SER A 228 -17.38 6.77 -17.07
C SER A 228 -15.89 7.14 -17.08
N ILE A 229 -15.51 8.43 -17.08
CA ILE A 229 -14.12 8.85 -16.91
C ILE A 229 -13.68 8.68 -15.46
N TYR A 230 -14.52 9.05 -14.49
CA TYR A 230 -14.23 8.87 -13.06
C TYR A 230 -14.02 7.39 -12.72
N ASP A 231 -14.91 6.51 -13.18
CA ASP A 231 -14.79 5.06 -13.03
C ASP A 231 -13.50 4.55 -13.68
N GLU A 232 -13.21 4.89 -14.96
CA GLU A 232 -12.00 4.42 -15.63
C GLU A 232 -10.71 4.90 -14.93
N MET A 233 -10.73 6.09 -14.32
CA MET A 233 -9.60 6.64 -13.56
C MET A 233 -9.43 5.98 -12.19
N GLU A 234 -10.51 5.71 -11.45
CA GLU A 234 -10.44 4.99 -10.18
C GLU A 234 -10.03 3.53 -10.40
N ASP A 235 -10.48 2.92 -11.50
CA ASP A 235 -10.14 1.57 -11.91
C ASP A 235 -8.65 1.46 -12.33
N LYS A 236 -8.10 2.50 -12.97
CA LYS A 236 -6.65 2.64 -13.23
C LYS A 236 -5.86 2.83 -11.94
N TRP A 237 -6.37 3.64 -11.01
CA TRP A 237 -5.72 3.93 -9.73
C TRP A 237 -5.68 2.69 -8.83
N SER A 238 -6.81 2.00 -8.69
CA SER A 238 -6.96 0.75 -7.93
C SER A 238 -6.09 -0.38 -8.49
N ARG A 239 -6.02 -0.55 -9.83
CA ARG A 239 -5.07 -1.49 -10.46
C ARG A 239 -3.62 -1.18 -10.11
N LYS A 240 -3.21 0.08 -10.25
CA LYS A 240 -1.83 0.52 -9.94
C LYS A 240 -1.46 0.37 -8.47
N LYS A 241 -2.42 0.62 -7.56
CA LYS A 241 -2.25 0.38 -6.12
C LYS A 241 -2.03 -1.10 -5.81
N ALA A 242 -2.83 -1.98 -6.42
CA ALA A 242 -2.71 -3.43 -6.25
C ALA A 242 -1.46 -4.03 -6.93
N GLU A 243 -0.93 -3.37 -7.97
CA GLU A 243 0.37 -3.67 -8.57
C GLU A 243 1.52 -3.33 -7.60
N TRP A 244 1.54 -2.11 -7.06
CA TRP A 244 2.52 -1.69 -6.06
C TRP A 244 2.49 -2.53 -4.77
N GLU A 245 1.32 -2.94 -4.30
CA GLU A 245 1.19 -3.80 -3.11
C GLU A 245 1.79 -5.21 -3.35
N LYS A 246 1.62 -5.77 -4.56
CA LYS A 246 2.26 -7.04 -4.97
C LYS A 246 3.77 -6.89 -5.11
N ASP A 247 4.25 -5.82 -5.74
CA ASP A 247 5.68 -5.57 -5.90
C ASP A 247 6.37 -5.40 -4.55
N GLU A 248 5.75 -4.67 -3.61
CA GLU A 248 6.28 -4.54 -2.25
C GLU A 248 6.28 -5.88 -1.50
N GLN A 249 5.22 -6.68 -1.61
CA GLN A 249 5.19 -8.03 -1.03
C GLN A 249 6.28 -8.94 -1.63
N LEU A 250 6.45 -8.94 -2.97
CA LEU A 250 7.45 -9.76 -3.65
C LEU A 250 8.88 -9.36 -3.26
N GLU A 251 9.18 -8.06 -3.12
CA GLU A 251 10.51 -7.61 -2.69
C GLU A 251 10.75 -7.93 -1.20
N ARG A 252 9.74 -7.78 -0.33
CA ARG A 252 9.79 -8.22 1.08
C ARG A 252 10.08 -9.73 1.19
N GLU A 253 9.35 -10.56 0.45
CA GLU A 253 9.54 -12.02 0.42
C GLU A 253 10.92 -12.40 -0.13
N LYS A 254 11.38 -11.73 -1.21
CA LYS A 254 12.72 -11.88 -1.80
C LYS A 254 13.84 -11.55 -0.80
N ILE A 255 13.70 -10.48 -0.03
CA ILE A 255 14.65 -10.11 1.02
C ILE A 255 14.64 -11.13 2.16
N LEU A 256 13.47 -11.51 2.68
CA LEU A 256 13.32 -12.53 3.74
C LEU A 256 13.91 -13.88 3.31
N LEU A 257 13.67 -14.29 2.07
CA LEU A 257 14.18 -15.53 1.49
C LEU A 257 15.71 -15.48 1.27
N GLN A 258 16.27 -14.31 0.93
CA GLN A 258 17.72 -14.11 0.89
C GLN A 258 18.34 -14.17 2.29
N GLN A 259 17.71 -13.55 3.30
CA GLN A 259 18.15 -13.61 4.70
C GLN A 259 18.09 -15.05 5.23
N LYS A 260 16.99 -15.77 5.01
CA LYS A 260 16.83 -17.19 5.37
C LYS A 260 17.93 -18.05 4.74
N ARG A 261 18.18 -17.92 3.43
CA ARG A 261 19.28 -18.64 2.74
C ARG A 261 20.66 -18.35 3.36
N LYS A 262 20.96 -17.09 3.69
CA LYS A 262 22.21 -16.70 4.38
C LYS A 262 22.33 -17.33 5.76
N MET A 263 21.25 -17.30 6.55
CA MET A 263 21.21 -17.85 7.91
C MET A 263 21.33 -19.38 7.91
N THR A 264 20.57 -20.07 7.05
CA THR A 264 20.65 -21.53 6.86
C THR A 264 22.05 -21.96 6.45
N LYS A 265 22.66 -21.33 5.42
CA LYS A 265 24.02 -21.67 5.00
C LYS A 265 25.08 -21.42 6.09
N LYS A 266 24.91 -20.38 6.92
CA LYS A 266 25.80 -20.13 8.06
C LYS A 266 25.66 -21.23 9.10
N PHE A 267 24.43 -21.59 9.48
CA PHE A 267 24.14 -22.64 10.45
C PHE A 267 24.62 -24.02 9.99
N GLU A 268 24.44 -24.35 8.71
CA GLU A 268 24.96 -25.59 8.10
C GLU A 268 26.48 -25.67 8.21
N LEU A 269 27.19 -24.57 7.91
CA LEU A 269 28.65 -24.50 8.00
C LEU A 269 29.14 -24.58 9.44
N GLU A 270 28.54 -23.82 10.37
CA GLU A 270 28.87 -23.88 11.81
C GLU A 270 28.59 -25.27 12.40
N SER A 271 27.51 -25.93 11.97
CA SER A 271 27.18 -27.30 12.38
C SER A 271 28.20 -28.32 11.85
N GLU A 272 28.67 -28.17 10.61
CA GLU A 272 29.67 -29.08 10.03
C GLU A 272 31.06 -28.85 10.64
N GLU A 273 31.45 -27.60 10.92
CA GLU A 273 32.67 -27.29 11.68
C GLU A 273 32.62 -27.86 13.10
N GLU A 274 31.48 -27.78 13.80
CA GLU A 274 31.36 -28.31 15.16
C GLU A 274 31.34 -29.85 15.17
N LYS A 275 30.64 -30.50 14.23
CA LYS A 275 30.74 -31.96 14.01
C LYS A 275 32.20 -32.36 13.78
N LYS A 276 32.94 -31.59 12.97
CA LYS A 276 34.35 -31.86 12.71
C LYS A 276 35.20 -31.75 13.99
N LYS A 277 35.04 -30.69 14.79
CA LYS A 277 35.75 -30.55 16.09
C LYS A 277 35.43 -31.72 17.03
N ILE A 278 34.17 -32.15 17.10
CA ILE A 278 33.73 -33.29 17.90
C ILE A 278 34.38 -34.59 17.39
N ASN A 279 34.40 -34.82 16.08
CA ASN A 279 35.06 -35.97 15.48
C ASN A 279 36.58 -35.96 15.71
N ASP A 280 37.25 -34.85 15.42
CA ASP A 280 38.71 -34.70 15.55
C ASP A 280 39.15 -34.87 17.02
N SER A 281 38.37 -34.36 17.98
CA SER A 281 38.63 -34.56 19.42
C SER A 281 38.29 -35.98 19.88
N TYR A 282 37.24 -36.61 19.37
CA TYR A 282 36.93 -38.02 19.64
C TYR A 282 38.04 -38.95 19.13
N SER A 283 38.54 -38.73 17.91
CA SER A 283 39.70 -39.45 17.37
C SER A 283 40.95 -39.25 18.23
N ALA A 284 41.26 -38.02 18.65
CA ALA A 284 42.41 -37.74 19.53
C ALA A 284 42.30 -38.42 20.91
N ILE A 285 41.10 -38.43 21.51
CA ILE A 285 40.84 -39.14 22.78
C ILE A 285 40.96 -40.66 22.58
N PHE A 286 40.43 -41.20 21.48
CA PHE A 286 40.51 -42.62 21.17
C PHE A 286 41.95 -43.07 20.90
N GLU A 287 42.76 -42.27 20.19
CA GLU A 287 44.20 -42.53 20.04
C GLU A 287 44.95 -42.48 21.37
N ASN A 288 44.67 -41.49 22.23
CA ASN A 288 45.26 -41.40 23.57
C ASN A 288 44.92 -42.64 24.41
N PHE A 289 43.65 -43.05 24.45
CA PHE A 289 43.22 -44.25 25.17
C PHE A 289 43.90 -45.52 24.64
N ASN A 290 44.06 -45.65 23.31
CA ASN A 290 44.78 -46.79 22.75
C ASN A 290 46.29 -46.76 23.07
N ARG A 291 46.93 -45.59 23.12
CA ARG A 291 48.33 -45.43 23.60
C ARG A 291 48.46 -45.82 25.07
N GLU A 292 47.62 -45.26 25.94
CA GLU A 292 47.62 -45.52 27.39
C GLU A 292 47.37 -47.01 27.71
N LYS A 293 46.42 -47.64 27.01
CA LYS A 293 46.16 -49.09 27.10
C LYS A 293 47.37 -49.94 26.68
N GLU A 294 48.03 -49.56 25.59
CA GLU A 294 49.21 -50.24 25.05
C GLU A 294 50.44 -50.09 25.98
N GLU A 295 50.59 -48.93 26.62
CA GLU A 295 51.61 -48.67 27.65
C GLU A 295 51.32 -49.46 28.94
N LEU A 296 50.05 -49.52 29.38
CA LEU A 296 49.61 -50.37 30.50
C LEU A 296 49.84 -51.86 30.25
N LEU A 297 49.61 -52.35 29.03
CA LEU A 297 49.90 -53.73 28.65
C LEU A 297 51.41 -54.04 28.76
N LYS A 298 52.27 -53.18 28.21
CA LYS A 298 53.74 -53.34 28.30
C LYS A 298 54.26 -53.27 29.73
N GLN A 299 53.68 -52.41 30.56
CA GLN A 299 54.02 -52.33 31.97
C GLN A 299 53.56 -53.61 32.71
N HIS A 300 52.35 -54.11 32.45
CA HIS A 300 51.87 -55.38 32.99
C HIS A 300 52.72 -56.59 32.57
N GLU A 301 53.15 -56.68 31.30
CA GLU A 301 54.07 -57.72 30.83
C GLU A 301 55.40 -57.67 31.57
N LYS A 302 55.98 -56.48 31.74
CA LYS A 302 57.21 -56.28 32.51
C LYS A 302 57.05 -56.66 33.99
N ASP A 303 55.96 -56.24 34.63
CA ASP A 303 55.68 -56.56 36.03
C ASP A 303 55.44 -58.06 36.22
N THR A 304 54.83 -58.74 35.24
CA THR A 304 54.68 -60.20 35.20
C THR A 304 56.05 -60.90 35.16
N LEU A 305 56.97 -60.43 34.31
CA LEU A 305 58.34 -60.97 34.23
C LEU A 305 59.11 -60.75 35.54
N GLN A 306 59.05 -59.54 36.12
CA GLN A 306 59.69 -59.26 37.41
C GLN A 306 59.11 -60.11 38.55
N LEU A 307 57.81 -60.38 38.54
CA LEU A 307 57.17 -61.26 39.52
C LEU A 307 57.59 -62.73 39.34
N GLU A 308 57.84 -63.18 38.10
CA GLU A 308 58.40 -64.51 37.82
C GLU A 308 59.88 -64.63 38.26
N GLU A 309 60.69 -63.58 38.04
CA GLU A 309 62.07 -63.49 38.56
C GLU A 309 62.10 -63.54 40.09
N LEU A 310 61.27 -62.71 40.75
CA LEU A 310 61.15 -62.70 42.21
C LEU A 310 60.67 -64.04 42.77
N LYS A 311 59.78 -64.74 42.05
CA LYS A 311 59.35 -66.09 42.43
C LYS A 311 60.51 -67.08 42.38
N LYS A 312 61.35 -67.05 41.34
CA LYS A 312 62.54 -67.92 41.21
C LYS A 312 63.58 -67.62 42.29
N THR A 313 63.83 -66.34 42.61
CA THR A 313 64.75 -66.00 43.70
C THR A 313 64.21 -66.41 45.07
N LYS A 314 62.88 -66.33 45.29
CA LYS A 314 62.24 -66.85 46.50
C LYS A 314 62.42 -68.36 46.62
N GLU A 315 62.20 -69.10 45.54
CA GLU A 315 62.34 -70.55 45.47
C GLU A 315 63.77 -70.99 45.83
N VAL A 316 64.80 -70.35 45.25
CA VAL A 316 66.21 -70.59 45.61
C VAL A 316 66.51 -70.27 47.08
N ILE A 317 65.99 -69.16 47.63
CA ILE A 317 66.19 -68.80 49.05
C ILE A 317 65.49 -69.79 49.98
N GLU A 318 64.34 -70.34 49.60
CA GLU A 318 63.65 -71.39 50.37
C GLU A 318 64.41 -72.74 50.31
N GLU A 319 65.03 -73.08 49.17
CA GLU A 319 65.94 -74.23 49.05
C GLU A 319 67.22 -74.04 49.90
N GLU A 320 67.88 -72.87 49.84
CA GLU A 320 69.05 -72.56 50.65
C GLU A 320 68.74 -72.58 52.15
N LEU A 321 67.60 -72.02 52.56
CA LEU A 321 67.14 -72.04 53.95
C LEU A 321 66.84 -73.47 54.43
N HIS A 322 66.24 -74.31 53.58
CA HIS A 322 66.01 -75.72 53.90
C HIS A 322 67.33 -76.48 54.03
N ALA A 323 68.29 -76.26 53.12
CA ALA A 323 69.63 -76.85 53.21
C ALA A 323 70.36 -76.42 54.50
N GLN A 324 70.29 -75.14 54.88
CA GLN A 324 70.84 -74.65 56.15
C GLN A 324 70.16 -75.29 57.37
N ALA A 325 68.84 -75.49 57.34
CA ALA A 325 68.12 -76.17 58.40
C ALA A 325 68.57 -77.63 58.58
N VAL A 326 68.73 -78.37 57.47
CA VAL A 326 69.27 -79.75 57.48
C VAL A 326 70.71 -79.79 58.01
N ILE A 327 71.55 -78.82 57.64
CA ILE A 327 72.93 -78.71 58.17
C ILE A 327 72.89 -78.47 59.69
N LEU A 328 72.07 -77.53 60.17
CA LEU A 328 71.91 -77.24 61.60
C LEU A 328 71.39 -78.45 62.38
N GLU A 329 70.44 -79.22 61.83
CA GLU A 329 69.95 -80.46 62.43
C GLU A 329 71.04 -81.54 62.51
N SER A 330 71.87 -81.67 61.46
CA SER A 330 73.03 -82.59 61.45
C SER A 330 74.11 -82.20 62.45
N LEU A 331 74.36 -80.90 62.64
CA LEU A 331 75.29 -80.37 63.64
C LEU A 331 74.75 -80.55 65.06
N ASN A 332 73.46 -80.29 65.29
CA ASN A 332 72.83 -80.45 66.60
C ASN A 332 72.77 -81.92 67.05
N THR A 333 72.47 -82.84 66.12
CA THR A 333 72.52 -84.29 66.40
C THR A 333 73.95 -84.78 66.66
N THR A 334 74.94 -84.30 65.90
CA THR A 334 76.37 -84.59 66.15
C THR A 334 76.84 -84.04 67.51
N LEU A 335 76.44 -82.82 67.87
CA LEU A 335 76.73 -82.20 69.17
C LEU A 335 76.10 -83.00 70.32
N TYR A 336 74.84 -83.42 70.19
CA TYR A 336 74.17 -84.25 71.17
C TYR A 336 74.84 -85.63 71.33
N GLN A 337 75.23 -86.25 70.22
CA GLN A 337 75.94 -87.54 70.26
C GLN A 337 77.31 -87.43 70.93
N THR A 338 78.12 -86.42 70.58
CA THR A 338 79.43 -86.19 71.20
C THR A 338 79.31 -85.80 72.69
N GLN A 339 78.27 -85.06 73.07
CA GLN A 339 77.95 -84.79 74.48
C GLN A 339 77.60 -86.07 75.26
N MET A 340 76.84 -86.98 74.65
CA MET A 340 76.52 -88.28 75.25
C MET A 340 77.75 -89.20 75.34
N GLU A 341 78.65 -89.17 74.37
CA GLU A 341 79.93 -89.89 74.40
C GLU A 341 80.87 -89.34 75.49
N LEU A 342 81.02 -88.01 75.58
CA LEU A 342 81.77 -87.35 76.65
C LEU A 342 81.22 -87.69 78.04
N GLN A 343 79.90 -87.80 78.19
CA GLN A 343 79.28 -88.20 79.45
C GLN A 343 79.55 -89.68 79.79
N ARG A 344 79.61 -90.58 78.80
CA ARG A 344 80.06 -91.98 79.04
C ARG A 344 81.51 -92.01 79.50
N GLU A 345 82.42 -91.35 78.78
CA GLU A 345 83.84 -91.27 79.15
C GLU A 345 84.02 -90.69 80.56
N LYS A 346 83.31 -89.61 80.90
CA LYS A 346 83.30 -89.04 82.25
C LYS A 346 82.85 -90.04 83.32
N THR A 347 81.87 -90.90 83.03
CA THR A 347 81.49 -91.99 83.96
C THR A 347 82.53 -93.12 84.01
N MET A 348 83.21 -93.43 82.91
CA MET A 348 84.27 -94.44 82.90
C MET A 348 85.51 -93.98 83.69
N VAL A 349 85.97 -92.75 83.47
CA VAL A 349 87.05 -92.11 84.24
C VAL A 349 86.69 -92.04 85.73
N GLY A 350 85.48 -91.59 86.08
CA GLY A 350 85.03 -91.56 87.48
C GLY A 350 84.89 -92.94 88.15
N ASN A 351 84.73 -94.02 87.37
CA ASN A 351 84.77 -95.39 87.87
C ASN A 351 86.21 -95.90 88.03
N LEU A 352 87.12 -95.56 87.12
CA LEU A 352 88.56 -95.85 87.23
C LEU A 352 89.20 -95.11 88.42
N GLU A 353 88.82 -93.85 88.66
CA GLU A 353 89.25 -93.05 89.81
C GLU A 353 88.84 -93.70 91.15
N LYS A 354 87.57 -94.11 91.28
CA LYS A 354 87.09 -94.88 92.44
C LYS A 354 87.82 -96.22 92.60
N MET A 355 88.11 -96.92 91.51
CA MET A 355 88.89 -98.16 91.55
C MET A 355 90.32 -97.93 92.05
N LEU A 356 90.96 -96.83 91.62
CA LEU A 356 92.27 -96.41 92.10
C LEU A 356 92.25 -96.03 93.59
N GLN A 357 91.29 -95.21 94.03
CA GLN A 357 91.10 -94.88 95.46
C GLN A 357 90.88 -96.15 96.30
N THR A 358 90.07 -97.10 95.81
CA THR A 358 89.87 -98.40 96.48
C THR A 358 91.16 -99.21 96.54
N LYS A 359 91.96 -99.24 95.47
CA LYS A 359 93.25 -99.94 95.42
C LYS A 359 94.31 -99.31 96.34
N ILE A 360 94.29 -97.99 96.47
CA ILE A 360 95.15 -97.26 97.42
C ILE A 360 94.77 -97.66 98.84
N ALA A 361 93.49 -97.58 99.23
CA ALA A 361 93.02 -97.99 100.55
C ALA A 361 93.29 -99.47 100.87
N GLU A 362 93.12 -100.39 99.89
CA GLU A 362 93.53 -101.80 100.02
C GLU A 362 95.03 -101.95 100.32
N SER A 363 95.88 -101.09 99.77
CA SER A 363 97.33 -101.14 99.96
C SER A 363 97.75 -100.50 101.30
N GLU A 364 97.13 -99.39 101.68
CA GLU A 364 97.34 -98.70 102.96
C GLU A 364 97.01 -99.62 104.13
N GLU A 365 95.85 -100.30 104.10
CA GLU A 365 95.46 -101.22 105.18
C GLU A 365 96.38 -102.46 105.24
N LYS A 366 96.92 -102.93 104.10
CA LYS A 366 97.95 -103.99 104.06
C LYS A 366 99.29 -103.54 104.66
N PHE A 367 99.77 -102.34 104.32
CA PHE A 367 100.99 -101.80 104.92
C PHE A 367 100.83 -101.60 106.44
N LYS A 368 99.70 -101.04 106.86
CA LYS A 368 99.31 -100.87 108.27
C LYS A 368 99.27 -102.19 109.04
N TYR A 369 98.68 -103.25 108.48
CA TYR A 369 98.71 -104.60 109.05
C TYR A 369 100.14 -105.18 109.15
N THR A 370 100.96 -104.95 108.12
CA THR A 370 102.37 -105.41 108.10
C THR A 370 103.23 -104.68 109.15
N ILE A 371 103.02 -103.37 109.32
CA ILE A 371 103.67 -102.55 110.36
C ILE A 371 103.25 -103.04 111.75
N GLN A 372 101.97 -103.37 111.95
CA GLN A 372 101.47 -103.89 113.22
C GLN A 372 102.11 -105.25 113.57
N LEU A 373 102.18 -106.18 112.62
CA LEU A 373 102.82 -107.49 112.80
C LEU A 373 104.32 -107.36 113.16
N LEU A 374 105.06 -106.51 112.43
CA LEU A 374 106.48 -106.24 112.69
C LEU A 374 106.70 -105.55 114.05
N THR A 375 105.73 -104.77 114.52
CA THR A 375 105.77 -104.14 115.85
C THR A 375 105.63 -105.19 116.96
N GLU A 376 104.71 -106.16 116.80
CA GLU A 376 104.53 -107.28 117.72
C GLU A 376 105.78 -108.19 117.77
N GLU A 377 106.37 -108.52 116.62
CA GLU A 377 107.66 -109.24 116.58
C GLU A 377 108.79 -108.47 117.28
N ASN A 378 108.88 -107.14 117.08
CA ASN A 378 109.92 -106.33 117.72
C ASN A 378 109.77 -106.31 119.25
N ILE A 379 108.53 -106.23 119.76
CA ILE A 379 108.21 -106.34 121.19
C ILE A 379 108.62 -107.73 121.70
N HIS A 380 108.24 -108.80 121.00
CA HIS A 380 108.53 -110.16 121.44
C HIS A 380 110.03 -110.47 121.46
N LEU A 381 110.80 -109.95 120.48
CA LEU A 381 112.26 -110.02 120.46
C LEU A 381 112.91 -109.24 121.61
N ARG A 382 112.43 -108.03 121.92
CA ARG A 382 112.92 -107.24 123.06
C ARG A 382 112.71 -107.97 124.39
N GLN A 383 111.52 -108.54 124.62
CA GLN A 383 111.23 -109.36 125.80
C GLN A 383 112.19 -110.57 125.91
N LYS A 384 112.47 -111.23 124.78
CA LYS A 384 113.36 -112.40 124.72
C LYS A 384 114.84 -112.08 124.95
N ILE A 385 115.27 -110.83 124.71
CA ILE A 385 116.60 -110.34 125.08
C ILE A 385 116.67 -110.07 126.59
N ILE A 386 115.65 -109.42 127.17
CA ILE A 386 115.61 -109.08 128.61
C ILE A 386 115.73 -110.35 129.46
N ALA A 387 114.87 -111.34 129.23
CA ALA A 387 114.86 -112.59 130.01
C ALA A 387 116.17 -113.38 129.96
N LYS A 388 116.99 -113.19 128.90
CA LYS A 388 118.28 -113.89 128.74
C LYS A 388 119.45 -113.16 129.43
N ASN A 389 119.27 -111.92 129.85
CA ASN A 389 120.29 -111.15 130.58
C ASN A 389 120.21 -111.37 132.10
N GLU A 390 119.04 -111.76 132.63
CA GLU A 390 118.83 -111.98 134.07
C GLU A 390 119.44 -113.30 134.57
N GLU A 391 119.50 -114.34 133.73
CA GLU A 391 119.95 -115.70 134.09
C GLU A 391 121.49 -115.83 134.33
N ILE A 392 122.26 -114.76 134.10
CA ILE A 392 123.74 -114.80 134.10
C ILE A 392 124.37 -114.14 135.36
N TYR A 393 123.60 -113.45 136.20
CA TYR A 393 124.18 -112.43 137.12
C TYR A 393 124.21 -112.74 138.64
N GLU A 394 123.81 -113.94 139.08
CA GLU A 394 123.82 -114.34 140.51
C GLU A 394 124.98 -115.28 140.92
N GLU A 395 126.08 -115.32 140.15
CA GLU A 395 127.37 -115.80 140.67
C GLU A 395 128.51 -114.80 140.39
N ARG A 396 129.10 -114.29 141.47
CA ARG A 396 130.43 -113.62 141.53
C ARG A 396 130.54 -112.10 141.20
N SER A 397 129.95 -111.29 142.07
CA SER A 397 130.64 -110.18 142.77
C SER A 397 131.41 -109.08 141.99
N GLY A 398 130.79 -107.89 141.91
CA GLY A 398 131.27 -106.75 142.72
C GLY A 398 132.07 -105.59 142.08
N ARG A 399 131.79 -104.39 142.60
CA ARG A 399 132.58 -103.13 142.57
C ARG A 399 132.40 -102.18 141.36
N SER A 400 132.55 -100.88 141.67
CA SER A 400 132.78 -99.71 140.79
C SER A 400 131.56 -98.90 140.33
N THR A 401 131.46 -97.71 140.95
CA THR A 401 130.57 -96.56 140.66
C THR A 401 130.96 -95.81 139.36
N SER A 402 130.15 -94.83 138.95
CA SER A 402 130.50 -93.62 138.16
C SER A 402 130.49 -93.75 136.60
N ILE A 403 130.20 -92.74 135.75
CA ILE A 403 129.44 -91.46 135.86
C ILE A 403 129.18 -90.84 134.44
N THR A 404 127.91 -90.51 134.11
CA THR A 404 127.38 -89.40 133.23
C THR A 404 127.87 -89.11 131.78
N ILE A 405 127.25 -88.07 131.14
CA ILE A 405 127.70 -87.21 129.99
C ILE A 405 127.38 -87.78 128.57
N TYR A 406 126.34 -87.27 127.84
CA TYR A 406 126.29 -86.16 126.84
C TYR A 406 126.43 -86.68 125.37
N GLU A 407 126.18 -86.02 124.21
CA GLU A 407 125.64 -84.73 123.63
C GLU A 407 125.23 -85.09 122.15
N ASP A 408 124.54 -84.38 121.22
CA ASP A 408 123.93 -83.05 120.94
C ASP A 408 122.42 -83.24 120.56
N ASP A 409 121.52 -82.33 120.10
CA ASP A 409 121.48 -80.94 119.54
C ASP A 409 121.50 -80.77 117.97
N TYR A 410 121.11 -79.57 117.48
CA TYR A 410 121.07 -78.96 116.11
C TYR A 410 119.76 -78.86 115.29
N ASP A 411 119.46 -77.60 114.94
CA ASP A 411 118.49 -77.05 113.98
C ASP A 411 119.28 -76.46 112.78
N THR A 412 118.94 -76.73 111.51
CA THR A 412 119.50 -75.96 110.35
C THR A 412 118.78 -76.08 109.00
N LEU A 413 118.92 -74.99 108.25
CA LEU A 413 118.40 -74.55 106.94
C LEU A 413 118.73 -75.35 105.65
N GLU A 414 117.89 -75.03 104.64
CA GLU A 414 118.19 -74.71 103.22
C GLU A 414 118.15 -75.73 102.05
N ASP A 415 117.35 -75.31 101.05
CA ASP A 415 117.43 -75.36 99.59
C ASP A 415 117.55 -76.69 98.79
N SER A 416 116.58 -76.89 97.88
CA SER A 416 116.90 -76.96 96.44
C SER A 416 115.65 -76.76 95.57
N SER A 417 115.75 -75.84 94.61
CA SER A 417 114.66 -75.46 93.69
C SER A 417 114.39 -76.46 92.54
N ASN A 418 113.16 -76.43 91.99
CA ASN A 418 113.03 -76.23 90.54
C ASN A 418 111.67 -75.65 90.08
N LYS A 419 111.66 -75.10 88.86
CA LYS A 419 110.52 -74.37 88.26
C LYS A 419 109.75 -75.21 87.24
N ARG A 420 108.45 -74.96 87.08
CA ARG A 420 107.94 -74.44 85.78
C ARG A 420 106.56 -73.76 85.86
N GLN A 421 106.34 -72.97 84.82
CA GLN A 421 105.15 -72.19 84.42
C GLN A 421 104.60 -72.93 83.16
N GLU A 422 103.41 -72.73 82.59
CA GLU A 422 102.67 -71.51 82.24
C GLU A 422 101.17 -71.80 82.02
N LEU A 423 100.36 -70.72 81.97
CA LEU A 423 99.02 -70.57 81.39
C LEU A 423 97.92 -71.59 81.80
#